data_AF-A0A341EMA3-F1
#
_entry.id   AF-A0A341EMA3-F1
#
_cell.length_a   1.000
_cell.length_b   1.000
_cell.length_c   1.000
_cell.angle_alpha   90.00
_cell.angle_beta   90.00
_cell.angle_gamma   90.00
#
_symmetry.space_group_name_H-M   'P 1'
#
loop_
_entity.id
_entity.type
_entity.pdbx_description
1 polymer ?
#
loop_
_entity_poly.entity_id
_entity_poly.type
_entity_poly.pdbx_seq_one_letter_code
_entity_poly.pdbx_strand_id
1 'polypeptide(L)'
;MRAALNYSRSRLTKVPDVWLPAETEPRPDWLTRDEFAAVLWHLWRQKRTKHAARLALCQFYTGSRPRTVSNTTRAKRKDGPWLDFDQEIWWRRGDDEQRTRKDRKPHRIPARLMAHLKRWDRLFDWDYVVEHTRYPGRPIGDIEKALTTACEKAGVRRITPHGIKHTAITLFIRSGGSIEDASEYFSTSPDTIRKTYWHHSPHHMQKQAAAMGSVGHTDTHRNPSKSVQMGKVN
;
A
#
# COMPACT_ATOMS: atom_id res chain seq x y z
N MET A 1 26.96 0.58 -9.35
CA MET A 1 28.27 0.81 -8.66
C MET A 1 28.23 0.46 -7.16
N ARG A 2 27.35 1.05 -6.32
CA ARG A 2 27.26 0.74 -4.87
C ARG A 2 27.15 -0.75 -4.52
N ALA A 3 26.32 -1.50 -5.24
CA ALA A 3 26.15 -2.94 -5.02
C ALA A 3 27.42 -3.74 -5.35
N ALA A 4 28.16 -3.34 -6.39
CA ALA A 4 29.41 -3.98 -6.78
C ALA A 4 30.54 -3.71 -5.78
N LEU A 5 30.67 -2.46 -5.30
CA LEU A 5 31.65 -2.08 -4.26
C LEU A 5 31.36 -2.73 -2.90
N ASN A 6 30.09 -2.87 -2.52
CA ASN A 6 29.71 -3.59 -1.30
C ASN A 6 29.98 -5.10 -1.40
N TYR A 7 29.81 -5.70 -2.59
CA TYR A 7 30.10 -7.11 -2.84
C TYR A 7 31.61 -7.42 -2.79
N SER A 8 32.45 -6.49 -3.24
CA SER A 8 33.91 -6.64 -3.26
C SER A 8 34.63 -6.09 -2.02
N ARG A 9 33.90 -5.62 -1.01
CA ARG A 9 34.47 -4.93 0.16
C ARG A 9 35.43 -5.78 0.98
N SER A 10 35.26 -7.10 1.01
CA SER A 10 36.20 -8.05 1.64
C SER A 10 37.43 -8.38 0.78
N ARG A 11 37.45 -7.95 -0.49
CA ARG A 11 38.51 -8.20 -1.47
C ARG A 11 39.28 -6.94 -1.87
N LEU A 12 38.93 -5.79 -1.29
CA LEU A 12 39.55 -4.50 -1.58
C LEU A 12 40.33 -4.01 -0.36
N THR A 13 41.62 -3.74 -0.56
CA THR A 13 42.52 -3.18 0.47
C THR A 13 42.17 -1.73 0.80
N LYS A 14 41.54 -1.01 -0.13
CA LYS A 14 41.06 0.37 0.04
C LYS A 14 39.81 0.57 -0.79
N VAL A 15 38.74 1.06 -0.16
CA VAL A 15 37.49 1.41 -0.86
C VAL A 15 37.66 2.81 -1.44
N PRO A 16 37.46 3.03 -2.75
CA PRO A 16 37.54 4.36 -3.34
C PRO A 16 36.46 5.27 -2.76
N ASP A 17 36.85 6.50 -2.42
CA ASP A 17 35.91 7.51 -1.96
C ASP A 17 35.09 8.00 -3.16
N VAL A 18 33.78 7.76 -3.12
CA VAL A 18 32.86 8.12 -4.19
C VAL A 18 32.07 9.33 -3.69
N TRP A 19 32.36 10.49 -4.28
CA TRP A 19 31.60 11.70 -4.03
C TRP A 19 30.12 11.46 -4.35
N LEU A 20 29.27 11.74 -3.37
CA LEU A 20 27.82 11.70 -3.51
C LEU A 20 27.32 13.14 -3.65
N PRO A 21 26.52 13.46 -4.68
CA PRO A 21 25.85 14.74 -4.72
C PRO A 21 24.96 14.90 -3.48
N ALA A 22 24.81 16.14 -3.03
CA ALA A 22 23.93 16.47 -1.92
C ALA A 22 22.55 15.89 -2.17
N GLU A 23 21.99 15.25 -1.15
CA GLU A 23 20.66 14.65 -1.20
C GLU A 23 19.66 15.77 -1.50
N THR A 24 19.11 15.77 -2.72
CA THR A 24 18.06 16.73 -3.10
C THR A 24 16.81 16.38 -2.31
N GLU A 25 16.09 17.36 -1.78
CA GLU A 25 14.80 17.09 -1.13
C GLU A 25 13.92 16.27 -2.09
N PRO A 26 13.56 15.02 -1.72
CA PRO A 26 12.74 14.21 -2.58
C PRO A 26 11.40 14.92 -2.75
N ARG A 27 11.03 15.23 -4.01
CA ARG A 27 9.63 15.61 -4.28
C ARG A 27 8.76 14.48 -3.72
N PRO A 28 7.62 14.77 -3.08
CA PRO A 28 6.76 13.71 -2.57
C PRO A 28 6.42 12.75 -3.71
N ASP A 29 6.62 11.45 -3.53
CA ASP A 29 6.45 10.42 -4.59
C ASP A 29 5.03 9.80 -4.61
N TRP A 30 4.03 10.48 -4.05
CA TRP A 30 2.67 9.96 -3.82
C TRP A 30 1.55 10.93 -4.26
N LEU A 31 0.53 10.45 -4.97
CA LEU A 31 -0.56 11.31 -5.49
C LEU A 31 -1.67 11.52 -4.45
N THR A 32 -2.41 12.63 -4.53
CA THR A 32 -3.68 12.74 -3.79
C THR A 32 -4.70 11.72 -4.31
N ARG A 33 -5.78 11.52 -3.54
CA ARG A 33 -6.88 10.63 -3.95
C ARG A 33 -7.49 11.08 -5.28
N ASP A 34 -7.70 12.38 -5.46
CA ASP A 34 -8.35 12.93 -6.65
C ASP A 34 -7.41 12.91 -7.86
N GLU A 35 -6.11 13.18 -7.65
CA GLU A 35 -5.09 13.01 -8.69
C GLU A 35 -5.01 11.56 -9.18
N PHE A 36 -4.97 10.58 -8.26
CA PHE A 36 -4.96 9.17 -8.63
C PHE A 36 -6.26 8.75 -9.34
N ALA A 37 -7.41 9.27 -8.91
CA ALA A 37 -8.68 9.05 -9.58
C ALA A 37 -8.69 9.61 -11.02
N ALA A 38 -8.13 10.81 -11.23
CA ALA A 38 -7.96 11.40 -12.56
C ALA A 38 -7.07 10.53 -13.46
N VAL A 39 -5.94 10.03 -12.95
CA VAL A 39 -5.07 9.09 -13.68
C VAL A 39 -5.83 7.82 -14.08
N LEU A 40 -6.56 7.22 -13.14
CA LEU A 40 -7.40 6.05 -13.43
C LEU A 40 -8.45 6.35 -14.51
N TRP A 41 -9.10 7.51 -14.45
CA TRP A 41 -10.08 7.92 -15.45
C TRP A 41 -9.46 7.99 -16.86
N HIS A 42 -8.28 8.59 -17.02
CA HIS A 42 -7.59 8.63 -18.31
C HIS A 42 -7.16 7.25 -18.82
N LEU A 43 -6.75 6.34 -17.92
CA LEU A 43 -6.46 4.94 -18.27
C LEU A 43 -7.73 4.19 -18.71
N TRP A 44 -8.88 4.45 -18.08
CA TRP A 44 -10.13 3.74 -18.39
C TRP A 44 -10.77 4.16 -19.72
N ARG A 45 -10.61 5.43 -20.13
CA ARG A 45 -11.23 5.97 -21.35
C ARG A 45 -10.71 5.36 -22.64
N GLN A 46 -9.45 4.92 -22.66
CA GLN A 46 -8.87 4.34 -23.87
C GLN A 46 -8.96 2.82 -23.81
N LYS A 47 -9.58 2.19 -24.82
CA LYS A 47 -9.72 0.73 -24.91
C LYS A 47 -8.38 0.00 -24.73
N ARG A 48 -7.30 0.58 -25.27
CA ARG A 48 -5.94 0.03 -25.23
C ARG A 48 -5.29 0.08 -23.85
N THR A 49 -5.77 0.88 -22.90
CA THR A 49 -5.17 1.03 -21.55
C THR A 49 -6.07 0.56 -20.41
N LYS A 50 -7.24 -0.02 -20.69
CA LYS A 50 -8.14 -0.54 -19.64
C LYS A 50 -7.48 -1.62 -18.78
N HIS A 51 -6.58 -2.43 -19.34
CA HIS A 51 -5.81 -3.41 -18.56
C HIS A 51 -4.89 -2.71 -17.55
N ALA A 52 -4.21 -1.63 -17.96
CA ALA A 52 -3.40 -0.80 -17.06
C ALA A 52 -4.24 -0.15 -15.96
N ALA A 53 -5.46 0.30 -16.28
CA ALA A 53 -6.39 0.82 -15.28
C ALA A 53 -6.75 -0.22 -14.21
N ARG A 54 -7.07 -1.46 -14.62
CA ARG A 54 -7.36 -2.57 -13.69
C ARG A 54 -6.14 -2.92 -12.84
N LEU A 55 -4.96 -3.01 -13.45
CA LEU A 55 -3.72 -3.32 -12.73
C LEU A 55 -3.37 -2.22 -11.73
N ALA A 56 -3.49 -0.95 -12.11
CA ALA A 56 -3.27 0.20 -11.23
C ALA A 56 -4.26 0.21 -10.05
N LEU A 57 -5.54 -0.09 -10.31
CA LEU A 57 -6.57 -0.19 -9.27
C LEU A 57 -6.24 -1.29 -8.25
N CYS A 58 -5.86 -2.48 -8.73
CA CYS A 58 -5.47 -3.59 -7.85
C CYS A 58 -4.20 -3.24 -7.05
N GLN A 59 -3.20 -2.64 -7.67
CA GLN A 59 -1.99 -2.18 -6.98
C GLN A 59 -2.30 -1.17 -5.88
N PHE A 60 -3.20 -0.21 -6.16
CA PHE A 60 -3.59 0.81 -5.19
C PHE A 60 -4.26 0.21 -3.95
N TYR A 61 -5.29 -0.64 -4.14
CA TYR A 61 -6.03 -1.19 -3.00
C TYR A 61 -5.25 -2.25 -2.21
N THR A 62 -4.29 -2.94 -2.83
CA THR A 62 -3.51 -4.01 -2.17
C THR A 62 -2.14 -3.55 -1.69
N GLY A 63 -1.63 -2.42 -2.19
CA GLY A 63 -0.22 -1.99 -2.09
C GLY A 63 0.79 -3.08 -2.45
N SER A 64 0.39 -3.99 -3.34
CA SER A 64 1.24 -5.05 -3.85
C SER A 64 2.16 -4.53 -4.95
N ARG A 65 3.30 -5.20 -5.13
CA ARG A 65 4.22 -4.87 -6.23
C ARG A 65 3.54 -5.15 -7.59
N PRO A 66 3.91 -4.42 -8.66
CA PRO A 66 3.28 -4.58 -9.97
C PRO A 66 3.33 -6.02 -10.47
N ARG A 67 4.51 -6.66 -10.34
CA ARG A 67 4.71 -8.06 -10.72
C ARG A 67 3.87 -9.03 -9.89
N THR A 68 3.64 -8.77 -8.60
CA THR A 68 2.79 -9.61 -7.75
C THR A 68 1.35 -9.56 -8.24
N VAL A 69 0.80 -8.36 -8.47
CA VAL A 69 -0.56 -8.20 -8.98
C VAL A 69 -0.70 -8.82 -10.38
N SER A 70 0.25 -8.53 -11.26
CA SER A 70 0.22 -9.01 -12.65
C SER A 70 0.24 -10.55 -12.76
N ASN A 71 0.99 -11.23 -11.90
CA ASN A 71 1.07 -12.69 -11.90
C ASN A 71 0.01 -13.37 -11.02
N THR A 72 -0.90 -12.61 -10.40
CA THR A 72 -1.95 -13.21 -9.57
C THR A 72 -2.96 -13.90 -10.47
N THR A 73 -3.19 -15.18 -10.22
CA THR A 73 -4.24 -15.96 -10.88
C THR A 73 -5.55 -15.91 -10.12
N ARG A 74 -6.65 -16.19 -10.82
CA ARG A 74 -7.97 -16.33 -10.19
C ARG A 74 -8.14 -17.68 -9.50
N ALA A 75 -7.57 -18.73 -10.09
CA ALA A 75 -7.52 -20.06 -9.51
C ALA A 75 -6.30 -20.21 -8.58
N LYS A 76 -6.45 -21.05 -7.55
CA LYS A 76 -5.36 -21.43 -6.66
C LYS A 76 -4.19 -22.03 -7.46
N ARG A 77 -2.98 -21.56 -7.14
CA ARG A 77 -1.72 -22.10 -7.68
C ARG A 77 -0.67 -22.19 -6.58
N LYS A 78 0.28 -23.11 -6.73
CA LYS A 78 1.33 -23.34 -5.74
C LYS A 78 2.59 -22.51 -5.97
N ASP A 79 2.84 -22.12 -7.21
CA ASP A 79 4.07 -21.46 -7.67
C ASP A 79 3.94 -19.92 -7.78
N GLY A 80 2.82 -19.35 -7.34
CA GLY A 80 2.56 -17.92 -7.51
C GLY A 80 1.36 -17.39 -6.73
N PRO A 81 1.13 -16.07 -6.77
CA PRO A 81 -0.02 -15.45 -6.11
C PRO A 81 -1.35 -15.87 -6.75
N TRP A 82 -2.40 -15.91 -5.94
CA TRP A 82 -3.76 -16.28 -6.37
C TRP A 82 -4.85 -15.59 -5.53
N LEU A 83 -6.10 -15.64 -6.01
CA LEU A 83 -7.26 -15.11 -5.28
C LEU A 83 -8.12 -16.22 -4.71
N ASP A 84 -8.52 -16.05 -3.46
CA ASP A 84 -9.61 -16.80 -2.85
C ASP A 84 -10.86 -15.91 -2.84
N PHE A 85 -11.80 -16.16 -3.75
CA PHE A 85 -13.04 -15.38 -3.85
C PHE A 85 -14.02 -15.68 -2.72
N ASP A 86 -13.96 -16.89 -2.15
CA ASP A 86 -14.87 -17.34 -1.11
C ASP A 86 -14.49 -16.73 0.24
N GLN A 87 -13.20 -16.78 0.57
CA GLN A 87 -12.66 -16.18 1.80
C GLN A 87 -12.32 -14.69 1.64
N GLU A 88 -12.39 -14.17 0.41
CA GLU A 88 -12.01 -12.80 0.05
C GLU A 88 -10.55 -12.48 0.40
N ILE A 89 -9.64 -13.45 0.19
CA ILE A 89 -8.22 -13.34 0.51
C ILE A 89 -7.39 -13.22 -0.77
N TRP A 90 -6.49 -12.25 -0.81
CA TRP A 90 -5.43 -12.18 -1.82
C TRP A 90 -4.19 -12.89 -1.29
N TRP A 91 -3.93 -14.10 -1.79
CA TRP A 91 -2.70 -14.82 -1.52
C TRP A 91 -1.59 -14.26 -2.39
N ARG A 92 -0.71 -13.43 -1.82
CA ARG A 92 0.35 -12.72 -2.58
C ARG A 92 1.58 -13.59 -2.88
N ARG A 93 1.51 -14.86 -2.54
CA ARG A 93 2.53 -15.90 -2.70
C ARG A 93 1.85 -17.27 -2.80
N GLY A 94 2.41 -18.18 -3.59
CA GLY A 94 2.08 -19.60 -3.59
C GLY A 94 2.82 -20.38 -2.50
N ASP A 95 2.40 -21.61 -2.24
CA ASP A 95 2.97 -22.47 -1.19
C ASP A 95 4.40 -22.95 -1.52
N ASP A 96 4.72 -23.14 -2.80
CA ASP A 96 6.02 -23.63 -3.28
C ASP A 96 7.05 -22.48 -3.43
N GLU A 97 6.63 -21.22 -3.30
CA GLU A 97 7.56 -20.08 -3.39
C GLU A 97 8.36 -19.92 -2.08
N GLN A 98 9.69 -19.82 -2.22
CA GLN A 98 10.57 -19.62 -1.07
C GLN A 98 10.24 -18.33 -0.30
N ARG A 99 10.21 -18.45 1.04
CA ARG A 99 10.07 -17.29 1.92
C ARG A 99 11.37 -16.50 1.95
N THR A 100 11.26 -15.20 1.71
CA THR A 100 12.40 -14.27 1.76
C THR A 100 12.12 -13.15 2.77
N ARG A 101 13.12 -12.32 3.07
CA ARG A 101 12.93 -11.09 3.86
C ARG A 101 11.89 -10.14 3.24
N LYS A 102 11.60 -10.25 1.93
CA LYS A 102 10.56 -9.50 1.22
C LYS A 102 9.26 -10.30 1.11
N ASP A 103 8.93 -11.08 2.15
CA ASP A 103 7.73 -11.92 2.20
C ASP A 103 6.48 -11.10 1.86
N ARG A 104 5.57 -11.72 1.12
CA ARG A 104 4.34 -11.11 0.64
C ARG A 104 3.18 -11.81 1.34
N LYS A 105 2.89 -11.37 2.57
CA LYS A 105 1.86 -11.97 3.41
C LYS A 105 0.50 -11.93 2.71
N PRO A 106 -0.41 -12.90 2.92
CA PRO A 106 -1.78 -12.75 2.43
C PRO A 106 -2.48 -11.56 3.11
N HIS A 107 -3.56 -11.06 2.50
CA HIS A 107 -4.41 -10.06 3.13
C HIS A 107 -5.86 -10.17 2.67
N ARG A 108 -6.79 -9.67 3.48
CA ARG A 108 -8.19 -9.54 3.08
C ARG A 108 -8.36 -8.47 2.01
N ILE A 109 -9.17 -8.75 1.01
CA ILE A 109 -9.45 -7.86 -0.11
C ILE A 109 -10.48 -6.80 0.34
N PRO A 110 -10.21 -5.49 0.14
CA PRO A 110 -11.19 -4.45 0.45
C PRO A 110 -12.47 -4.63 -0.36
N ALA A 111 -13.64 -4.44 0.26
CA ALA A 111 -14.95 -4.66 -0.35
C ALA A 111 -15.12 -3.94 -1.71
N ARG A 112 -14.59 -2.71 -1.84
CA ARG A 112 -14.60 -1.96 -3.11
C ARG A 112 -13.81 -2.67 -4.22
N LEU A 113 -12.63 -3.19 -3.91
CA LEU A 113 -11.84 -3.97 -4.87
C LEU A 113 -12.54 -5.29 -5.18
N MET A 114 -13.08 -5.97 -4.17
CA MET A 114 -13.80 -7.24 -4.35
C MET A 114 -14.99 -7.10 -5.32
N ALA A 115 -15.76 -6.02 -5.23
CA ALA A 115 -16.84 -5.75 -6.18
C ALA A 115 -16.35 -5.63 -7.63
N HIS A 116 -15.19 -5.03 -7.86
CA HIS A 116 -14.57 -4.97 -9.18
C HIS A 116 -14.09 -6.35 -9.65
N LEU A 117 -13.42 -7.11 -8.78
CA LEU A 117 -12.93 -8.45 -9.08
C LEU A 117 -14.08 -9.39 -9.44
N LYS A 118 -15.14 -9.48 -8.62
CA LYS A 118 -16.36 -10.26 -8.90
C LYS A 118 -17.06 -9.82 -10.19
N ARG A 119 -16.99 -8.54 -10.56
CA ARG A 119 -17.53 -8.06 -11.84
C ARG A 119 -16.69 -8.52 -13.02
N TRP A 120 -15.37 -8.41 -12.93
CA TRP A 120 -14.48 -8.86 -13.99
C TRP A 120 -14.49 -10.38 -14.15
N ASP A 121 -14.72 -11.09 -13.05
CA ASP A 121 -14.83 -12.54 -13.06
C ASP A 121 -16.00 -13.03 -13.92
N ARG A 122 -17.15 -12.38 -13.77
CA ARG A 122 -18.35 -12.64 -14.59
C ARG A 122 -18.23 -12.20 -16.05
N LEU A 123 -17.37 -11.22 -16.36
CA LEU A 123 -17.28 -10.60 -17.69
C LEU A 123 -16.20 -11.21 -18.58
N PHE A 124 -15.19 -11.85 -17.98
CA PHE A 124 -14.02 -12.30 -18.71
C PHE A 124 -13.60 -13.68 -18.21
N ASP A 125 -13.35 -14.58 -19.16
CA ASP A 125 -12.69 -15.86 -18.93
C ASP A 125 -11.17 -15.64 -18.98
N TRP A 126 -10.57 -15.29 -17.84
CA TRP A 126 -9.13 -15.00 -17.70
C TRP A 126 -8.50 -15.87 -16.62
N ASP A 127 -7.28 -16.33 -16.85
CA ASP A 127 -6.49 -17.04 -15.86
C ASP A 127 -5.96 -16.08 -14.78
N TYR A 128 -5.50 -14.92 -15.23
CA TYR A 128 -4.96 -13.88 -14.36
C TYR A 128 -6.05 -12.90 -13.92
N VAL A 129 -5.83 -12.26 -12.76
CA VAL A 129 -6.74 -11.23 -12.23
C VAL A 129 -6.91 -10.07 -13.22
N VAL A 130 -5.84 -9.74 -13.95
CA VAL A 130 -5.85 -8.72 -14.99
C VAL A 130 -5.11 -9.23 -16.21
N GLU A 131 -5.79 -9.23 -17.35
CA GLU A 131 -5.20 -9.57 -18.65
C GLU A 131 -5.48 -8.51 -19.70
N HIS A 132 -4.81 -8.64 -20.85
CA HIS A 132 -5.11 -7.84 -22.02
C HIS A 132 -6.35 -8.43 -22.71
N THR A 133 -7.43 -7.66 -22.85
CA THR A 133 -8.69 -8.15 -23.45
C THR A 133 -8.52 -8.69 -24.88
N ARG A 134 -7.52 -8.22 -25.63
CA ARG A 134 -7.21 -8.69 -27.01
C ARG A 134 -6.27 -9.91 -27.03
N TYR A 135 -5.51 -10.11 -25.96
CA TYR A 135 -4.48 -11.15 -25.89
C TYR A 135 -4.50 -11.78 -24.49
N PRO A 136 -5.59 -12.51 -24.17
CA PRO A 136 -5.74 -13.18 -22.87
C PRO A 136 -4.76 -14.35 -22.70
N GLY A 137 -4.74 -14.95 -21.51
CA GLY A 137 -3.90 -16.09 -21.13
C GLY A 137 -2.47 -15.71 -20.70
N ARG A 138 -2.20 -14.42 -20.48
CA ARG A 138 -0.85 -13.96 -20.08
C ARG A 138 -0.87 -12.78 -19.11
N PRO A 139 0.10 -12.71 -18.20
CA PRO A 139 0.20 -11.62 -17.25
C PRO A 139 0.55 -10.30 -17.96
N ILE A 140 0.14 -9.18 -17.37
CA ILE A 140 0.50 -7.85 -17.88
C ILE A 140 1.99 -7.58 -17.64
N GLY A 141 2.75 -7.34 -18.71
CA GLY A 141 4.19 -7.07 -18.61
C GLY A 141 4.52 -5.77 -17.87
N ASP A 142 4.27 -4.63 -18.54
CA ASP A 142 4.54 -3.30 -18.01
C ASP A 142 3.41 -2.33 -18.39
N ILE A 143 3.15 -1.37 -17.49
CA ILE A 143 2.16 -0.31 -17.67
C ILE A 143 2.77 1.09 -17.59
N GLU A 144 4.09 1.24 -17.44
CA GLU A 144 4.76 2.51 -17.20
C GLU A 144 4.48 3.56 -18.28
N LYS A 145 4.49 3.14 -19.56
CA LYS A 145 4.15 4.03 -20.68
C LYS A 145 2.70 4.52 -20.59
N ALA A 146 1.75 3.62 -20.35
CA ALA A 146 0.34 3.97 -20.21
C ALA A 146 0.10 4.90 -19.00
N LEU A 147 0.79 4.63 -17.89
CA LEU A 147 0.70 5.41 -16.67
C LEU A 147 1.30 6.82 -16.85
N THR A 148 2.45 6.92 -17.51
CA THR A 148 3.11 8.20 -17.81
C THR A 148 2.18 9.08 -18.65
N THR A 149 1.65 8.56 -19.76
CA THR A 149 0.70 9.29 -20.60
C THR A 149 -0.59 9.66 -19.87
N ALA A 150 -1.06 8.80 -18.95
CA ALA A 150 -2.25 9.12 -18.14
C ALA A 150 -1.97 10.24 -17.13
N CYS A 151 -0.77 10.29 -16.52
CA CYS A 151 -0.37 11.38 -15.63
C CYS A 151 -0.29 12.71 -16.39
N GLU A 152 0.35 12.72 -17.56
CA GLU A 152 0.43 13.89 -18.44
C GLU A 152 -0.96 14.43 -18.78
N LYS A 153 -1.89 13.56 -19.19
CA LYS A 153 -3.26 13.95 -19.53
C LYS A 153 -4.07 14.43 -18.31
N ALA A 154 -3.79 13.88 -17.14
CA ALA A 154 -4.42 14.30 -15.90
C ALA A 154 -3.84 15.63 -15.36
N GLY A 155 -2.75 16.14 -15.94
CA GLY A 155 -2.06 17.33 -15.43
C GLY A 155 -1.41 17.10 -14.07
N VAL A 156 -1.10 15.85 -13.73
CA VAL A 156 -0.48 15.48 -12.44
C VAL A 156 0.94 15.02 -12.65
N ARG A 157 1.73 15.03 -11.57
CA ARG A 157 3.10 14.56 -11.67
C ARG A 157 3.18 13.09 -12.06
N ARG A 158 4.24 12.75 -12.80
CA ARG A 158 4.51 11.39 -13.24
C ARG A 158 4.71 10.47 -12.03
N ILE A 159 4.06 9.30 -12.06
CA ILE A 159 4.35 8.20 -11.15
C ILE A 159 4.72 6.94 -11.94
N THR A 160 5.54 6.09 -11.32
CA THR A 160 5.83 4.73 -11.81
C THR A 160 4.84 3.73 -11.22
N PRO A 161 4.79 2.48 -11.72
CA PRO A 161 4.01 1.43 -11.07
C PRO A 161 4.35 1.25 -9.58
N HIS A 162 5.62 1.46 -9.18
CA HIS A 162 6.01 1.46 -7.78
C HIS A 162 5.43 2.65 -7.01
N GLY A 163 5.37 3.83 -7.64
CA GLY A 163 4.74 5.03 -7.08
C GLY A 163 3.25 4.86 -6.72
N ILE A 164 2.54 3.93 -7.35
CA ILE A 164 1.16 3.58 -6.96
C ILE A 164 1.12 3.00 -5.54
N LYS A 165 2.07 2.13 -5.19
CA LYS A 165 2.18 1.58 -3.83
C LYS A 165 2.50 2.68 -2.82
N HIS A 166 3.43 3.59 -3.15
CA HIS A 166 3.74 4.74 -2.30
C HIS A 166 2.50 5.60 -2.06
N THR A 167 1.75 5.87 -3.12
CA THR A 167 0.46 6.58 -3.07
C THR A 167 -0.53 5.91 -2.10
N ALA A 168 -0.71 4.60 -2.21
CA ALA A 168 -1.62 3.86 -1.33
C ALA A 168 -1.21 3.93 0.14
N ILE A 169 0.07 3.71 0.45
CA ILE A 169 0.59 3.75 1.83
C ILE A 169 0.42 5.16 2.41
N THR A 170 0.83 6.20 1.68
CA THR A 170 0.72 7.58 2.16
C THR A 170 -0.73 7.96 2.44
N LEU A 171 -1.66 7.62 1.54
CA LEU A 171 -3.07 7.94 1.74
C LEU A 171 -3.67 7.17 2.93
N PHE A 172 -3.25 5.92 3.16
CA PHE A 172 -3.67 5.16 4.34
C PHE A 172 -3.20 5.83 5.64
N ILE A 173 -1.93 6.20 5.74
CA ILE A 173 -1.38 6.91 6.91
C ILE A 173 -2.07 8.26 7.12
N ARG A 174 -2.27 9.02 6.03
CA ARG A 174 -2.98 10.32 6.08
C ARG A 174 -4.43 10.20 6.51
N SER A 175 -5.08 9.06 6.28
CA SER A 175 -6.43 8.77 6.76
C SER A 175 -6.49 8.34 8.24
N GLY A 176 -5.36 8.36 8.96
CA GLY A 176 -5.27 8.03 10.37
C GLY A 176 -4.84 6.59 10.66
N GLY A 177 -4.51 5.80 9.64
CA GLY A 177 -3.99 4.44 9.80
C GLY A 177 -2.63 4.43 10.51
N SER A 178 -2.38 3.43 11.36
CA SER A 178 -1.11 3.28 12.05
C SER A 178 -0.01 2.75 11.11
N ILE A 179 1.25 2.96 11.49
CA ILE A 179 2.40 2.42 10.75
C ILE A 179 2.41 0.90 10.82
N GLU A 180 1.97 0.35 11.94
CA GLU A 180 1.89 -1.07 12.22
C GLU A 180 0.84 -1.74 11.33
N ASP A 181 -0.37 -1.16 11.25
CA ASP A 181 -1.43 -1.65 10.35
C ASP A 181 -1.00 -1.54 8.88
N ALA A 182 -0.36 -0.42 8.50
CA ALA A 182 0.16 -0.24 7.15
C ALA A 182 1.24 -1.29 6.82
N SER A 183 2.13 -1.57 7.78
CA SER A 183 3.18 -2.56 7.62
C SER A 183 2.61 -3.95 7.38
N GLU A 184 1.65 -4.35 8.23
CA GLU A 184 1.02 -5.66 8.14
C GLU A 184 0.24 -5.81 6.83
N TYR A 185 -0.60 -4.83 6.51
CA TYR A 185 -1.45 -4.88 5.32
C TYR A 185 -0.64 -4.81 4.02
N PHE A 186 0.32 -3.88 3.90
CA PHE A 186 1.06 -3.64 2.66
C PHE A 186 2.37 -4.45 2.54
N SER A 187 2.68 -5.32 3.52
CA SER A 187 3.94 -6.09 3.57
C SER A 187 5.18 -5.21 3.32
N THR A 188 5.23 -4.08 4.02
CA THR A 188 6.32 -3.09 3.95
C THR A 188 6.81 -2.85 5.36
N SER A 189 8.12 -2.95 5.63
CA SER A 189 8.59 -2.87 7.02
C SER A 189 8.23 -1.53 7.67
N PRO A 190 7.95 -1.51 8.99
CA PRO A 190 7.66 -0.28 9.72
C PRO A 190 8.80 0.74 9.56
N ASP A 191 10.06 0.30 9.53
CA ASP A 191 11.21 1.19 9.33
C ASP A 191 11.23 1.85 7.95
N THR A 192 10.83 1.11 6.90
CA THR A 192 10.67 1.71 5.56
C THR A 192 9.52 2.71 5.57
N ILE A 193 8.40 2.37 6.22
CA ILE A 193 7.25 3.28 6.29
C ILE A 193 7.62 4.55 7.07
N ARG A 194 8.33 4.44 8.20
CA ARG A 194 8.84 5.59 8.96
C ARG A 194 9.78 6.43 8.10
N LYS A 195 10.83 5.83 7.52
CA LYS A 195 11.80 6.56 6.70
C LYS A 195 11.15 7.31 5.52
N THR A 196 10.13 6.72 4.90
CA THR A 196 9.52 7.27 3.67
C THR A 196 8.33 8.18 3.94
N TYR A 197 7.56 7.97 5.01
CA TYR A 197 6.25 8.62 5.19
C TYR A 197 6.05 9.29 6.56
N TRP A 198 7.02 9.21 7.48
CA TRP A 198 6.89 9.79 8.83
C TRP A 198 6.50 11.27 8.81
N HIS A 199 7.01 12.03 7.84
CA HIS A 199 6.70 13.46 7.68
C HIS A 199 5.30 13.76 7.11
N HIS A 200 4.53 12.74 6.73
CA HIS A 200 3.24 12.91 6.04
C HIS A 200 2.01 12.60 6.89
N SER A 201 2.17 12.24 8.17
CA SER A 201 1.04 12.05 9.08
C SER A 201 0.61 13.39 9.69
N PRO A 202 -0.57 13.95 9.34
CA PRO A 202 -1.09 15.19 9.92
C PRO A 202 -1.52 14.99 11.39
N HIS A 203 -1.62 13.75 11.84
CA HIS A 203 -2.28 13.39 13.10
C HIS A 203 -1.32 12.97 14.22
N HIS A 204 0.00 12.95 14.00
CA HIS A 204 0.94 12.69 15.10
C HIS A 204 0.85 13.78 16.18
N MET A 205 0.84 15.05 15.79
CA MET A 205 0.74 16.15 16.76
C MET A 205 -0.62 16.18 17.47
N GLN A 206 -1.73 15.90 16.78
CA GLN A 206 -3.05 15.88 17.41
C GLN A 206 -3.25 14.68 18.36
N LYS A 207 -2.83 13.47 17.96
CA LYS A 207 -2.97 12.28 18.82
C LYS A 207 -1.98 12.31 19.99
N GLN A 208 -0.77 12.84 19.79
CA GLN A 208 0.19 13.09 20.87
C GLN A 208 -0.27 14.22 21.78
N ALA A 209 -0.85 15.30 21.26
CA ALA A 209 -1.42 16.37 22.07
C ALA A 209 -2.63 15.89 22.88
N ALA A 210 -3.50 15.06 22.30
CA ALA A 210 -4.61 14.44 23.01
C ALA A 210 -4.12 13.47 24.10
N ALA A 211 -3.12 12.63 23.79
CA ALA A 211 -2.50 11.74 24.76
C ALA A 211 -1.80 12.53 25.89
N MET A 212 -1.03 13.57 25.57
CA MET A 212 -0.40 14.45 26.57
C MET A 212 -1.42 15.23 27.40
N GLY A 213 -2.55 15.65 26.80
CA GLY A 213 -3.65 16.27 27.52
C GLY A 213 -4.30 15.31 28.53
N SER A 214 -4.36 14.02 28.22
CA SER A 214 -4.86 13.00 29.16
C SER A 214 -3.87 12.63 30.27
N VAL A 215 -2.56 12.86 30.08
CA VAL A 215 -1.52 12.62 31.10
C VAL A 215 -1.61 13.65 32.25
N GLY A 216 -2.23 14.81 32.02
CA GLY A 216 -2.47 15.83 33.06
C GLY A 216 -3.69 15.56 33.95
N HIS A 217 -4.49 14.53 33.66
CA HIS A 217 -5.62 14.11 34.51
C HIS A 217 -5.18 12.96 35.41
N THR A 218 -4.26 13.25 36.33
CA THR A 218 -4.06 12.39 37.50
C THR A 218 -5.18 12.72 38.48
N ASP A 219 -6.13 11.79 38.62
CA ASP A 219 -7.20 11.82 39.62
C ASP A 219 -6.65 12.19 41.00
N THR A 220 -6.82 13.46 41.37
CA THR A 220 -6.52 13.97 42.70
C THR A 220 -7.83 14.08 43.46
N HIS A 221 -8.12 13.03 44.23
CA HIS A 221 -9.01 12.93 45.40
C HIS A 221 -10.31 13.76 45.43
N ARG A 222 -11.45 13.06 45.58
CA ARG A 222 -12.43 13.44 46.60
C ARG A 222 -13.27 12.27 47.10
N ASN A 223 -12.95 11.84 48.31
CA ASN A 223 -13.82 11.11 49.22
C ASN A 223 -14.84 12.10 49.83
N PRO A 224 -16.14 11.77 49.90
CA PRO A 224 -16.98 12.30 50.97
C PRO A 224 -17.69 11.18 51.73
N SER A 225 -17.30 11.06 52.99
CA SER A 225 -18.10 10.80 54.19
C SER A 225 -19.56 10.39 54.02
N LYS A 226 -19.89 9.20 54.55
CA LYS A 226 -21.24 8.79 54.94
C LYS A 226 -21.75 9.68 56.08
N SER A 227 -22.85 10.42 55.86
CA SER A 227 -23.68 10.99 56.91
C SER A 227 -25.00 10.22 56.99
N VAL A 228 -25.29 9.79 58.22
CA VAL A 228 -26.50 9.09 58.68
C VAL A 228 -27.69 10.05 58.65
N GLN A 229 -28.84 9.61 58.14
CA GLN A 229 -30.12 10.27 58.41
C GLN A 229 -31.14 9.26 58.96
N MET A 230 -31.50 9.50 60.22
CA MET A 230 -32.61 8.90 60.95
C MET A 230 -33.94 9.25 60.27
N GLY A 231 -34.77 8.23 60.02
CA GLY A 231 -36.19 8.39 59.74
C GLY A 231 -37.04 7.93 60.92
N LYS A 232 -37.68 8.87 61.62
CA LYS A 232 -39.03 8.73 62.20
C LYS A 232 -39.95 9.56 61.27
N VAL A 233 -41.23 9.34 61.01
CA VAL A 233 -42.38 8.82 61.76
C VAL A 233 -43.44 8.42 60.71
N ASN A 234 -44.07 7.25 60.86
CA ASN A 234 -45.53 7.04 60.93
C ASN A 234 -45.78 5.57 61.25
#